data_AF-A0A1V5CNN1-F1
#
_entry.id   AF-A0A1V5CNN1-F1
#
_cell.length_a   1.000
_cell.length_b   1.000
_cell.length_c   1.000
_cell.angle_alpha   90.00
_cell.angle_beta   90.00
_cell.angle_gamma   90.00
#
_symmetry.space_group_name_H-M   'P 1'
#
loop_
_entity.id
_entity.type
_entity.pdbx_description
1 polymer ?
#
loop_
_entity_poly.entity_id
_entity_poly.type
_entity_poly.pdbx_seq_one_letter_code
_entity_poly.pdbx_strand_id
1 'polypeptide(L)'
;MHNNKWKEVLVFVAGATPQIITETLYALAHQQPPVYADSVYIITTSMGKAVIQETLGEKGILRALEEEYGLPAVELTRVISKKPRPQIEGIY
;
A
#
# COMPACT_ATOMS: atom_id res chain seq x y z
N MET A 1 -1.62 6.58 17.91
CA MET A 1 -0.22 6.65 17.44
C MET A 1 0.62 5.79 18.39
N HIS A 2 1.25 4.73 17.88
CA HIS A 2 2.20 3.96 18.68
C HIS A 2 3.48 4.81 18.86
N ASN A 3 3.96 4.94 20.09
CA ASN A 3 4.95 5.94 20.48
C ASN A 3 6.39 5.50 20.13
N ASN A 4 6.68 5.36 18.84
CA ASN A 4 8.02 5.05 18.34
C ASN A 4 8.81 6.33 17.99
N LYS A 5 10.11 6.32 18.30
CA LYS A 5 11.03 7.42 17.95
C LYS A 5 11.18 7.61 16.43
N TRP A 6 10.90 6.56 15.66
CA TRP A 6 11.04 6.51 14.21
C TRP A 6 9.72 6.11 13.57
N LYS A 7 9.46 6.64 12.37
CA LYS A 7 8.32 6.22 11.56
C LYS A 7 8.63 4.91 10.85
N GLU A 8 7.76 3.92 11.00
CA GLU A 8 7.82 2.68 10.24
C GLU A 8 7.14 2.88 8.87
N VAL A 9 7.93 2.78 7.80
CA VAL A 9 7.46 3.02 6.43
C VAL A 9 7.60 1.74 5.62
N LEU A 10 6.48 1.22 5.12
CA LEU A 10 6.48 0.07 4.21
C LEU A 10 6.41 0.54 2.76
N VAL A 11 7.24 -0.05 1.91
CA VAL A 11 7.27 0.21 0.47
C VAL A 11 6.93 -1.09 -0.27
N PHE A 12 5.81 -1.07 -1.00
CA PHE A 12 5.37 -2.19 -1.83
C PHE A 12 5.68 -1.91 -3.29
N VAL A 13 6.17 -2.93 -3.99
CA VAL A 13 6.12 -2.97 -5.46
C VAL A 13 5.06 -3.98 -5.82
N ALA A 14 3.86 -3.50 -6.15
CA ALA A 14 2.68 -4.35 -6.33
C ALA A 14 2.07 -4.15 -7.72
N GLY A 15 1.55 -5.24 -8.30
CA GLY A 15 0.73 -5.21 -9.51
C GLY A 15 -0.69 -4.72 -9.22
N ALA A 16 -1.69 -5.46 -9.70
CA ALA A 16 -3.12 -5.17 -9.47
C ALA A 16 -3.73 -6.07 -8.38
N THR A 17 -2.92 -6.55 -7.43
CA THR A 17 -3.38 -7.44 -6.34
C THR A 17 -3.23 -6.72 -5.00
N PRO A 18 -4.26 -5.99 -4.53
CA PRO A 18 -4.23 -5.27 -3.26
C PRO A 18 -4.06 -6.18 -2.04
N GLN A 19 -4.48 -7.45 -2.15
CA GLN A 19 -4.44 -8.43 -1.06
C GLN A 19 -3.04 -8.64 -0.47
N ILE A 20 -1.99 -8.53 -1.29
CA ILE A 20 -0.61 -8.66 -0.78
C ILE A 20 -0.28 -7.60 0.27
N ILE A 21 -0.89 -6.41 0.17
CA ILE A 21 -0.69 -5.31 1.11
C ILE A 21 -1.39 -5.64 2.43
N THR A 22 -2.64 -6.08 2.39
CA THR A 22 -3.42 -6.42 3.59
C THR A 22 -2.85 -7.63 4.33
N GLU A 23 -2.45 -8.68 3.61
CA GLU A 23 -1.81 -9.87 4.20
C GLU A 23 -0.49 -9.53 4.88
N THR A 24 0.31 -8.67 4.24
CA THR A 24 1.60 -8.25 4.83
C THR A 24 1.37 -7.43 6.10
N LEU A 25 0.44 -6.48 6.09
CA LEU A 25 0.09 -5.70 7.29
C LEU A 25 -0.42 -6.60 8.42
N TYR A 26 -1.29 -7.55 8.10
CA TYR A 26 -1.79 -8.54 9.06
C TYR A 26 -0.65 -9.38 9.66
N ALA A 27 0.21 -9.95 8.80
CA ALA A 27 1.31 -10.80 9.24
C ALA A 27 2.31 -10.04 10.13
N LEU A 28 2.68 -8.81 9.75
CA LEU A 28 3.58 -7.97 10.53
C LEU A 28 2.99 -7.57 11.88
N ALA A 29 1.68 -7.32 11.94
CA ALA A 29 1.00 -7.03 13.20
C ALA A 29 0.94 -8.24 14.15
N HIS A 30 0.97 -9.47 13.61
CA HIS A 30 0.87 -10.71 14.39
C HIS A 30 2.22 -11.39 14.67
N GLN A 31 3.33 -10.81 14.22
CA GLN A 31 4.67 -11.33 14.54
C GLN A 31 5.10 -10.88 15.95
N GLN A 32 6.21 -11.45 16.46
CA GLN A 32 6.77 -11.09 17.77
C GLN A 32 8.21 -10.58 17.61
N PRO A 33 8.48 -9.28 17.91
CA PRO A 33 7.53 -8.22 18.29
C PRO A 33 6.67 -7.74 17.11
N PRO A 34 5.44 -7.22 17.36
CA PRO A 34 4.58 -6.73 16.29
C PRO A 34 5.18 -5.50 15.61
N VAL A 35 5.00 -5.39 14.29
CA VAL A 35 5.39 -4.21 13.51
C VAL A 35 4.14 -3.57 12.94
N TYR A 36 3.97 -2.29 13.26
CA TYR A 36 2.87 -1.46 12.77
C TYR A 36 3.45 -0.39 11.86
N ALA A 37 2.96 -0.33 10.62
CA ALA A 37 3.36 0.70 9.68
C ALA A 37 2.64 2.02 10.01
N ASP A 38 3.37 3.13 10.02
CA ASP A 38 2.78 4.47 10.05
C ASP A 38 2.35 4.91 8.64
N SER A 39 3.05 4.45 7.61
CA SER A 39 2.78 4.82 6.22
C SER A 39 3.11 3.70 5.24
N VAL A 40 2.30 3.60 4.20
CA VAL A 40 2.46 2.63 3.10
C VAL A 40 2.63 3.37 1.77
N TYR A 41 3.74 3.11 1.10
CA TYR A 41 4.03 3.59 -0.25
C TYR A 41 3.90 2.44 -1.24
N ILE A 42 3.26 2.68 -2.38
CA ILE A 42 3.02 1.64 -3.38
C ILE A 42 3.55 2.10 -4.73
N ILE A 43 4.46 1.32 -5.29
CA ILE A 43 4.99 1.49 -6.64
C ILE A 43 4.24 0.49 -7.52
N THR A 44 3.49 1.00 -8.50
CA THR A 44 2.62 0.19 -9.35
C THR A 44 2.37 0.86 -10.70
N THR A 45 1.61 0.20 -11.57
CA THR A 45 1.14 0.74 -12.85
C THR A 45 -0.09 1.63 -12.65
N SER A 46 -0.48 2.43 -13.65
CA SER A 46 -1.72 3.23 -13.56
C SER A 46 -2.98 2.38 -13.32
N MET A 47 -3.04 1.18 -13.91
CA MET A 47 -4.12 0.23 -13.66
C MET A 47 -4.10 -0.26 -12.20
N GLY A 48 -2.94 -0.68 -11.70
CA GLY A 48 -2.80 -1.12 -10.30
C GLY A 48 -3.15 -0.02 -9.31
N LYS A 49 -2.81 1.24 -9.63
CA LYS A 49 -3.20 2.42 -8.84
C LYS A 49 -4.72 2.52 -8.71
N ALA A 50 -5.45 2.45 -9.83
CA ALA A 50 -6.91 2.54 -9.82
C ALA A 50 -7.52 1.43 -8.97
N VAL A 51 -7.08 0.18 -9.17
CA VAL A 51 -7.55 -0.97 -8.39
C VAL A 51 -7.29 -0.78 -6.90
N ILE A 52 -6.07 -0.40 -6.51
CA ILE A 52 -5.69 -0.21 -5.10
C ILE A 52 -6.50 0.90 -4.43
N GLN A 53 -6.71 2.03 -5.13
CA GLN A 53 -7.49 3.15 -4.59
C GLN A 53 -8.97 2.75 -4.43
N GLU A 54 -9.54 2.08 -5.43
CA GLU A 54 -10.91 1.58 -5.37
C GLU A 54 -11.09 0.57 -4.22
N THR A 55 -10.15 -0.37 -4.05
CA THR A 55 -10.31 -1.45 -3.07
C THR A 55 -9.91 -1.05 -1.66
N LEU A 56 -8.68 -0.57 -1.46
CA LEU A 56 -8.16 -0.29 -0.12
C LEU A 56 -8.70 1.04 0.42
N GLY A 57 -8.97 2.00 -0.47
CA GLY A 57 -9.54 3.30 -0.13
C GLY A 57 -11.08 3.30 -0.19
N GLU A 58 -11.65 3.33 -1.39
CA GLU A 58 -13.09 3.61 -1.59
C GLU A 58 -14.01 2.52 -1.02
N LYS A 59 -13.69 1.25 -1.27
CA LYS A 59 -14.39 0.09 -0.68
C LYS A 59 -14.04 -0.12 0.79
N GLY A 60 -13.06 0.61 1.32
CA GLY A 60 -12.70 0.59 2.74
C GLY A 60 -12.08 -0.71 3.23
N ILE A 61 -11.52 -1.56 2.36
CA ILE A 61 -10.96 -2.86 2.77
C ILE A 61 -9.82 -2.69 3.79
N LEU A 62 -8.99 -1.65 3.64
CA LEU A 62 -7.93 -1.38 4.61
C LEU A 62 -8.50 -1.01 5.98
N ARG A 63 -9.52 -0.14 6.00
CA ARG A 63 -10.20 0.26 7.22
C ARG A 63 -10.89 -0.94 7.89
N ALA A 64 -11.51 -1.83 7.11
CA ALA A 64 -12.14 -3.03 7.62
C ALA A 64 -11.12 -3.95 8.31
N LEU A 65 -9.93 -4.13 7.72
CA LEU A 65 -8.82 -4.87 8.33
C LEU A 65 -8.37 -4.23 9.65
N GLU A 66 -8.23 -2.90 9.68
CA GLU A 66 -7.84 -2.16 10.88
C GLU A 66 -8.86 -2.34 12.01
N GLU A 67 -10.15 -2.25 11.70
CA GLU A 67 -11.24 -2.43 12.66
C GLU A 67 -11.36 -3.88 13.15
N GLU A 68 -11.27 -4.87 12.26
CA GLU A 68 -11.41 -6.29 12.58
C GLU A 68 -10.31 -6.80 13.53
N TYR A 69 -9.06 -6.38 13.31
CA TYR A 69 -7.91 -6.84 14.08
C TYR A 69 -7.37 -5.82 15.10
N GLY A 70 -8.04 -4.68 15.27
CA GLY A 70 -7.62 -3.62 16.19
C GLY A 70 -6.26 -3.00 15.82
N LEU A 71 -5.95 -2.92 14.53
CA LEU A 71 -4.69 -2.37 14.05
C LEU A 71 -4.72 -0.84 14.09
N PRO A 72 -3.57 -0.18 14.35
CA PRO A 72 -3.49 1.26 14.18
C PRO A 72 -3.70 1.67 12.72
N ALA A 73 -4.39 2.78 12.51
CA ALA A 73 -4.64 3.31 11.18
C ALA A 73 -3.33 3.62 10.43
N VAL A 74 -3.24 3.20 9.17
CA VAL A 74 -2.08 3.43 8.30
C VAL A 74 -2.39 4.39 7.16
N GLU A 75 -1.45 5.30 6.87
CA GLU A 75 -1.61 6.25 5.77
C GLU A 75 -1.20 5.64 4.42
N LEU A 76 -2.12 5.62 3.45
CA LEU A 76 -1.83 5.28 2.04
C LEU A 76 -1.24 6.50 1.30
N THR A 77 0.06 6.76 1.52
CA THR A 77 0.65 8.07 1.22
C THR A 77 0.89 8.33 -0.27
N ARG A 78 1.34 7.35 -1.07
CA ARG A 78 1.66 7.64 -2.49
C ARG A 78 1.67 6.41 -3.39
N VAL A 79 0.96 6.53 -4.51
CA VAL A 79 1.05 5.61 -5.65
C VAL A 79 1.84 6.24 -6.79
N ILE A 80 3.08 5.80 -6.99
CA ILE A 80 3.98 6.31 -8.04
C ILE A 80 3.64 5.57 -9.34
N SER A 81 3.06 6.29 -10.32
CA SER A 81 2.86 5.74 -11.67
C SER A 81 4.13 5.93 -12.50
N LYS A 82 4.62 4.84 -13.09
CA LYS A 82 5.66 4.90 -14.12
C LYS A 82 5.06 5.63 -15.33
N LYS A 83 5.56 6.83 -15.69
CA LYS A 83 5.15 7.49 -16.94
C LYS A 83 5.33 6.50 -18.10
N PRO A 84 4.38 6.40 -19.04
CA PRO A 84 4.58 5.60 -20.24
C PRO A 84 5.86 6.07 -20.93
N ARG A 85 6.68 5.12 -21.43
CA ARG A 85 7.82 5.48 -22.28
C ARG A 85 7.28 6.29 -23.46
N PRO A 86 7.86 7.44 -23.81
CA PRO A 86 7.47 8.13 -25.03
C PRO A 86 7.61 7.16 -26.20
N GLN A 87 6.55 6.99 -26.99
CA GLN A 87 6.66 6.34 -28.30
C GLN A 87 7.67 7.16 -29.10
N ILE A 88 8.79 6.54 -29.46
CA ILE A 88 9.70 7.10 -30.44
C ILE A 88 8.97 6.94 -31.78
N GLU A 89 8.27 7.98 -32.22
CA GLU A 89 7.69 8.00 -33.56
C GLU A 89 8.82 8.05 -34.60
N GLY A 90 8.84 7.04 -35.49
CA GLY A 90 9.40 7.13 -36.84
C GLY A 90 10.88 7.49 -36.99
N ILE A 91 11.75 6.48 -36.94
CA ILE A 91 12.99 6.48 -37.74
C ILE A 91 12.92 5.27 -38.67
N TYR A 92 12.25 5.47 -39.81
CA TYR A 92 12.43 4.71 -41.05
C TYR A 92 12.49 5.71 -42.19
#